data_AF-A0AA89BCM4-F1
#
_entry.id   AF-A0AA89BCM4-F1
#
_cell.length_a   1.000
_cell.length_b   1.000
_cell.length_c   1.000
_cell.angle_alpha   90.00
_cell.angle_beta   90.00
_cell.angle_gamma   90.00
#
_symmetry.space_group_name_H-M   'P 1'
#
loop_
_entity.id
_entity.type
_entity.pdbx_description
1 polymer ?
#
loop_
_entity_poly.entity_id
_entity_poly.type
_entity_poly.pdbx_seq_one_letter_code
_entity_poly.pdbx_strand_id
1 'polypeptide(L)'
;MDGGKLVIITNAEGQWTTPSVVVWTKNGDRLIGQIAKRQVMVNPENTFFSVKRFIGRKMSEMDEESKQVSYTVVHDGSTSVPSFPPRAAGKKEQPRDC
;
A
#
# COMPACT_ATOMS: atom_id res chain seq x y z
N MET A 1 35.15 -0.48 -21.61
CA MET A 1 34.62 -0.79 -20.28
C MET A 1 33.39 0.09 -20.06
N ASP A 2 32.20 -0.45 -20.31
CA ASP A 2 30.90 0.24 -20.19
C ASP A 2 30.50 0.39 -18.72
N GLY A 3 31.05 1.41 -18.04
CA GLY A 3 30.67 1.82 -16.70
C GLY A 3 29.72 3.03 -16.71
N GLY A 4 28.54 2.92 -17.33
CA GLY A 4 27.64 4.07 -17.43
C GLY A 4 26.19 3.83 -17.88
N LYS A 5 25.73 2.58 -18.05
CA LYS A 5 24.36 2.30 -18.49
C LYS A 5 23.53 1.83 -17.30
N LEU A 6 22.54 2.63 -16.91
CA LEU A 6 21.51 2.20 -15.96
C LEU A 6 20.76 1.01 -16.56
N VAL A 7 20.81 -0.13 -15.88
CA VAL A 7 20.02 -1.31 -16.25
C VAL A 7 18.76 -1.31 -15.39
N ILE A 8 17.62 -1.10 -16.02
CA ILE A 8 16.31 -1.21 -15.37
C ILE A 8 15.96 -2.69 -15.29
N ILE A 9 15.75 -3.19 -14.08
CA ILE A 9 15.34 -4.58 -13.85
C ILE A 9 13.82 -4.65 -14.08
N THR A 10 13.41 -5.53 -14.99
CA THR A 10 11.98 -5.85 -15.21
C THR A 10 11.43 -6.65 -14.04
N ASN A 11 10.21 -6.33 -13.61
CA ASN A 11 9.49 -7.15 -12.64
C ASN A 11 9.06 -8.50 -13.26
N ALA A 12 8.53 -9.42 -12.43
CA ALA A 12 8.06 -10.73 -12.87
C ALA A 12 6.93 -10.67 -13.93
N GLU A 13 6.29 -9.51 -14.09
CA GLU A 13 5.25 -9.24 -15.08
C GLU A 13 5.79 -8.52 -16.33
N GLY A 14 7.12 -8.37 -16.45
CA GLY A 14 7.79 -7.77 -17.62
C GLY A 14 7.74 -6.24 -17.70
N GLN A 15 7.26 -5.57 -16.66
CA GLN A 15 7.16 -4.11 -16.59
C GLN A 15 8.32 -3.48 -15.82
N TRP A 16 8.68 -2.27 -16.20
CA TRP A 16 9.70 -1.46 -15.51
C TRP A 16 9.16 -0.74 -14.29
N THR A 17 7.84 -0.65 -14.15
CA THR A 17 7.17 0.02 -13.05
C THR A 17 6.20 -0.94 -12.36
N THR A 18 6.29 -0.98 -11.03
CA THR A 18 5.35 -1.73 -10.20
C THR A 18 4.41 -0.72 -9.56
N PRO A 19 3.08 -0.84 -9.75
CA PRO A 19 2.15 0.08 -9.12
C PRO A 19 2.21 -0.11 -7.61
N SER A 20 2.23 1.00 -6.88
CA SER A 20 2.26 1.04 -5.41
C SER A 20 0.87 0.78 -4.85
N VAL A 21 0.35 -0.42 -5.10
CA VAL A 21 -0.95 -0.90 -4.63
C VAL A 21 -0.72 -2.22 -3.91
N VAL A 22 -1.31 -2.34 -2.72
CA VAL A 22 -1.25 -3.54 -1.89
C VAL A 22 -2.66 -3.99 -1.59
N VAL A 23 -2.95 -5.27 -1.78
CA VAL A 23 -4.25 -5.88 -1.47
C VAL A 23 -4.04 -7.00 -0.46
N TRP A 24 -4.86 -6.99 0.58
CA TRP A 24 -5.00 -8.14 1.47
C TRP A 24 -6.15 -9.03 1.00
N THR A 25 -5.84 -10.30 0.75
CA THR A 25 -6.87 -11.30 0.55
C THR A 25 -7.52 -11.66 1.89
N LYS A 26 -8.74 -12.19 1.84
CA LYS A 26 -9.44 -12.70 3.02
C LYS A 26 -8.68 -13.85 3.73
N ASN A 27 -7.78 -14.50 3.01
CA ASN A 27 -6.93 -15.58 3.50
C ASN A 27 -5.67 -15.08 4.22
N GLY A 28 -5.44 -13.76 4.25
CA GLY A 28 -4.26 -13.15 4.88
C GLY A 28 -3.04 -13.07 3.98
N ASP A 29 -3.16 -13.43 2.70
CA ASP A 29 -2.08 -13.24 1.72
C ASP A 29 -2.01 -11.79 1.24
N ARG A 30 -0.77 -11.29 1.14
CA ARG A 30 -0.46 -9.94 0.65
C ARG A 30 -0.13 -10.00 -0.84
N LEU A 31 -0.96 -9.32 -1.65
CA LEU A 31 -0.74 -9.16 -3.08
C LEU A 31 -0.22 -7.75 -3.37
N ILE A 32 0.80 -7.65 -4.21
CA ILE A 32 1.48 -6.39 -4.55
C ILE A 32 1.55 -6.27 -6.07
N GLY A 33 1.49 -5.04 -6.61
CA GLY A 33 1.74 -4.78 -8.03
C GLY A 33 0.51 -4.90 -8.91
N GLN A 34 0.62 -5.42 -10.13
CA GLN A 34 -0.53 -5.43 -11.06
C GLN A 34 -1.63 -6.38 -10.61
N ILE A 35 -1.26 -7.48 -9.95
CA ILE A 35 -2.22 -8.42 -9.35
C ILE A 35 -3.11 -7.69 -8.34
N ALA A 36 -2.52 -6.81 -7.52
CA ALA A 36 -3.25 -5.97 -6.59
C ALA A 36 -4.15 -4.96 -7.33
N LYS A 37 -3.66 -4.32 -8.40
CA LYS A 37 -4.44 -3.38 -9.22
C LYS A 37 -5.72 -3.99 -9.81
N ARG A 38 -5.67 -5.26 -10.21
CA ARG A 38 -6.85 -5.97 -10.75
C ARG A 38 -7.93 -6.21 -9.71
N GLN A 39 -7.53 -6.35 -8.44
CA GLN A 39 -8.44 -6.62 -7.32
C GLN A 39 -9.08 -5.35 -6.73
N VAL A 40 -8.59 -4.15 -7.09
CA VAL A 40 -9.14 -2.86 -6.62
C VAL A 40 -10.65 -2.76 -6.83
N MET A 41 -11.16 -3.24 -7.97
CA MET A 41 -12.58 -3.19 -8.30
C MET A 41 -13.42 -4.23 -7.54
N VAL A 42 -12.80 -5.35 -7.14
CA VAL A 42 -13.49 -6.49 -6.52
C VAL A 42 -13.48 -6.37 -4.99
N ASN A 43 -12.39 -5.86 -4.42
CA ASN A 43 -12.18 -5.74 -2.98
C ASN A 43 -11.65 -4.33 -2.62
N PRO A 44 -12.43 -3.25 -2.83
CA PRO A 44 -11.95 -1.88 -2.61
C PRO A 44 -11.58 -1.60 -1.14
N GLU A 45 -12.28 -2.22 -0.19
CA GLU A 45 -12.06 -2.02 1.25
C GLU A 45 -10.70 -2.54 1.74
N ASN A 46 -10.19 -3.61 1.12
CA ASN A 46 -8.91 -4.23 1.47
C ASN A 46 -7.78 -3.84 0.51
N THR A 47 -8.02 -2.85 -0.34
CA THR A 47 -7.04 -2.36 -1.31
C THR A 47 -6.47 -1.02 -0.88
N PHE A 48 -5.17 -1.01 -0.63
CA PHE A 48 -4.44 0.17 -0.19
C PHE A 48 -3.67 0.75 -1.37
N PHE A 49 -3.96 2.01 -1.68
CA PHE A 49 -3.29 2.79 -2.69
C PHE A 49 -2.97 4.17 -2.12
N SER A 50 -2.00 4.89 -2.69
CA SER A 50 -1.61 6.23 -2.22
C SER A 50 -1.17 6.30 -0.75
N VAL A 51 -0.75 5.19 -0.13
CA VAL A 51 -0.26 5.16 1.27
C VAL A 51 0.86 6.17 1.50
N LYS A 52 1.71 6.43 0.50
CA LYS A 52 2.78 7.44 0.55
C LYS A 52 2.29 8.85 0.90
N ARG A 53 1.01 9.18 0.67
CA ARG A 53 0.44 10.48 1.04
C ARG A 53 0.08 10.55 2.53
N PHE A 54 -0.23 9.42 3.15
CA PHE A 54 -0.67 9.33 4.54
C PHE A 54 0.50 9.21 5.52
N ILE A 55 1.63 8.65 5.06
CA ILE A 55 2.83 8.53 5.87
C ILE A 55 3.37 9.95 6.21
N GLY A 56 3.50 10.23 7.50
CA GLY A 56 4.14 11.45 8.02
C GLY A 56 3.26 12.70 8.06
N ARG A 57 1.98 12.61 7.68
CA ARG A 57 1.00 13.70 7.79
C ARG A 57 0.10 13.53 9.01
N LYS A 58 -0.23 14.65 9.66
CA LYS A 58 -1.17 14.69 10.79
C LYS A 58 -2.60 14.54 10.27
N MET A 59 -3.43 13.81 11.00
CA MET A 59 -4.82 13.51 10.62
C MET A 59 -5.65 14.77 10.34
N SER A 60 -5.37 15.87 11.03
CA SER A 60 -6.04 17.16 10.85
C SER A 60 -5.86 17.78 9.45
N GLU A 61 -4.80 17.44 8.72
CA GLU A 61 -4.55 17.94 7.35
C GLU A 61 -5.04 16.96 6.28
N MET A 62 -5.55 15.78 6.67
CA MET A 62 -5.90 14.69 5.76
C MET A 62 -7.39 14.36 5.72
N ASP A 63 -8.24 15.19 6.34
CA ASP A 63 -9.68 14.93 6.41
C ASP A 63 -10.32 14.82 5.01
N GLU A 64 -9.85 15.62 4.04
CA GLU A 64 -10.31 15.56 2.65
C GLU A 64 -9.76 14.33 1.89
N GLU A 65 -8.48 14.01 2.06
CA GLU A 65 -7.85 12.84 1.39
C GLU A 65 -8.36 11.51 1.96
N SER A 66 -8.73 11.48 3.24
CA SER A 66 -9.29 10.30 3.90
C SER A 66 -10.69 9.94 3.38
N LYS A 67 -11.47 10.92 2.91
CA LYS A 67 -12.80 10.69 2.30
C LYS A 67 -12.73 10.18 0.86
N GLN A 68 -11.62 10.42 0.18
CA GLN A 68 -11.41 9.97 -1.20
C GLN A 68 -10.94 8.51 -1.29
N VAL A 69 -10.49 7.93 -0.19
CA VAL A 69 -10.00 6.54 -0.15
C VAL A 69 -11.05 5.61 0.44
N SER A 70 -11.12 4.39 -0.09
CA SER A 70 -12.12 3.38 0.32
C SER A 70 -11.73 2.56 1.56
N TYR A 71 -10.56 2.82 2.15
CA TYR A 71 -10.03 2.09 3.30
C TYR A 71 -9.94 3.01 4.53
N THR A 72 -10.04 2.43 5.72
CA THR A 72 -9.97 3.18 6.98
C THR A 72 -8.54 3.55 7.33
N VAL A 73 -8.31 4.81 7.69
CA VAL A 73 -7.05 5.31 8.25
C VAL A 73 -7.21 5.45 9.77
N VAL A 74 -6.27 4.89 10.53
CA VAL A 74 -6.25 4.95 11.99
C VAL A 74 -5.06 5.76 12.48
N HIS A 75 -5.21 6.35 13.67
CA HIS A 75 -4.18 7.18 14.29
C HIS A 75 -3.44 6.38 15.37
N ASP A 76 -2.14 6.15 15.17
CA ASP A 76 -1.26 5.58 16.20
C ASP A 76 -0.30 6.66 16.70
N GLY A 77 -0.68 7.33 17.79
CA GLY A 77 0.13 8.29 18.52
C GLY A 77 0.42 9.63 17.82
N SER A 78 1.20 9.62 16.74
CA SER A 78 1.69 10.81 16.03
C SER A 78 1.61 10.74 14.51
N THR A 79 1.30 9.57 13.94
CA THR A 79 1.28 9.35 12.50
C THR A 79 -0.03 8.69 12.07
N SER A 80 -0.60 9.18 10.98
CA SER A 80 -1.76 8.59 10.33
C SER A 80 -1.31 7.34 9.56
N VAL A 81 -1.82 6.17 9.92
CA VAL A 81 -1.46 4.91 9.29
C VAL A 81 -2.72 4.21 8.75
N PRO A 82 -2.69 3.58 7.57
CA PRO A 82 -3.81 2.77 7.12
C PRO A 82 -4.05 1.63 8.12
N SER A 83 -5.32 1.33 8.40
CA SER A 83 -5.68 0.19 9.24
C SER A 83 -5.58 -1.10 8.43
N PHE A 84 -4.48 -1.83 8.59
CA PHE A 84 -4.31 -3.13 7.96
C PHE A 84 -5.04 -4.22 8.76
N PRO A 85 -5.75 -5.16 8.11
CA PRO A 85 -6.26 -6.33 8.80
C PRO A 85 -5.07 -7.10 9.40
N PRO A 86 -5.18 -7.58 10.65
CA PRO A 86 -4.09 -8.31 11.26
C PRO A 86 -3.79 -9.55 10.42
N ARG A 87 -2.50 -9.76 10.10
CA ARG A 87 -2.02 -11.07 9.66
C ARG A 87 -2.47 -12.11 10.69
N ALA A 88 -2.56 -13.38 10.30
CA ALA A 88 -2.87 -14.52 11.19
C ALA A 88 -1.94 -14.69 12.42
N ALA A 89 -1.17 -13.69 12.80
CA ALA A 89 -0.46 -13.56 14.06
C ALA A 89 -0.44 -12.09 14.54
N GLY A 90 -1.54 -11.62 15.16
CA GLY A 90 -1.54 -10.70 16.31
C GLY A 90 -0.78 -9.37 16.29
N LYS A 91 -0.24 -8.89 15.16
CA LYS A 91 0.48 -7.61 15.09
C LYS A 91 -0.23 -6.64 14.15
N LYS A 92 -0.56 -5.46 14.68
CA LYS A 92 -0.91 -4.29 13.88
C LYS A 92 0.36 -3.84 13.17
N GLU A 93 0.44 -4.05 11.87
CA GLU A 93 1.63 -3.72 11.07
C GLU A 93 1.63 -2.22 10.76
N GLN A 94 2.75 -1.54 10.99
CA GLN A 94 2.90 -0.13 10.63
C GLN A 94 3.38 -0.06 9.17
N PRO A 95 3.07 1.01 8.40
CA PRO A 95 3.52 1.16 7.01
C PRO A 95 5.05 1.24 6.83
N ARG A 96 5.82 1.11 7.93
CA ARG A 96 7.29 1.05 7.97
C ARG A 96 7.83 -0.36 7.70
N ASP A 97 6.98 -1.39 7.80
CA ASP A 97 7.37 -2.82 7.78
C ASP A 97 7.12 -3.50 6.40
N CYS A 98 7.03 -2.73 5.32
CA CYS A 98 6.98 -3.24 3.93
C CYS A 98 8.36 -3.33 3.27
#